data_AF-A0A967WX58-F1
#
_entry.id   AF-A0A967WX58-F1
#
_cell.length_a   1.000
_cell.length_b   1.000
_cell.length_c   1.000
_cell.angle_alpha   90.00
_cell.angle_beta   90.00
_cell.angle_gamma   90.00
#
_symmetry.space_group_name_H-M   'P 1'
#
loop_
_entity.id
_entity.type
_entity.pdbx_description
1 polymer ?
#
loop_
_entity_poly.entity_id
_entity_poly.type
_entity_poly.pdbx_seq_one_letter_code
_entity_poly.pdbx_strand_id
1 'polypeptide(L)' 'MGLKEFFKPRPDKFVQLLIEQAEITLHGMDALESYMKKRSAKHAATVRQAEKDADEVRRILID' A
#
# COMPACT_ATOMS: atom_id res chain seq x y z
N MET A 1 9.36 -31.65 7.28
CA MET A 1 8.39 -30.80 6.55
C MET A 1 7.46 -31.71 5.78
N GLY A 2 6.16 -31.69 6.11
CA GLY A 2 5.20 -32.70 5.65
C GLY A 2 4.48 -32.29 4.38
N LEU A 3 4.04 -33.31 3.61
CA LEU A 3 3.23 -33.20 2.38
C LEU A 3 2.01 -32.26 2.52
N LYS A 4 1.51 -32.03 3.74
CA LYS A 4 0.41 -31.12 4.05
C LYS A 4 0.65 -29.66 3.65
N GLU A 5 1.89 -29.19 3.58
CA GLU A 5 2.18 -27.80 3.18
C GLU A 5 2.01 -27.58 1.67
N PHE A 6 2.14 -28.62 0.85
CA PHE A 6 1.92 -28.55 -0.60
C PHE A 6 0.44 -28.47 -0.99
N PHE A 7 -0.48 -28.73 -0.05
CA PHE A 7 -1.93 -28.64 -0.26
C PHE A 7 -2.55 -27.35 0.32
N LYS A 8 -1.74 -26.40 0.81
CA LYS A 8 -2.27 -25.10 1.23
C LYS A 8 -2.79 -24.36 -0.01
N PRO A 9 -4.04 -23.85 0.01
CA PRO A 9 -4.54 -23.02 -1.07
C PRO A 9 -3.59 -21.83 -1.24
N ARG A 10 -3.18 -21.56 -2.49
CA ARG A 10 -2.39 -20.35 -2.78
C ARG A 10 -3.21 -19.15 -2.30
N PRO A 11 -2.59 -18.20 -1.59
CA PRO A 11 -3.32 -17.01 -1.18
C PRO A 11 -3.83 -16.30 -2.44
N ASP A 12 -5.05 -15.78 -2.34
CA ASP A 12 -5.66 -15.04 -3.43
C ASP A 12 -4.85 -13.74 -3.63
N LYS A 13 -4.06 -13.72 -4.71
CA LYS A 13 -3.21 -12.58 -5.06
C LYS A 13 -4.02 -11.30 -5.20
N PHE A 14 -5.26 -11.38 -5.66
CA PHE A 14 -6.13 -10.22 -5.79
C PHE A 14 -6.46 -9.62 -4.42
N VAL A 15 -6.84 -10.45 -3.45
CA VAL A 15 -7.09 -10.01 -2.08
C VAL A 15 -5.83 -9.44 -1.43
N GLN A 16 -4.66 -10.04 -1.68
CA GLN A 16 -3.38 -9.51 -1.18
C GLN A 16 -3.08 -8.11 -1.73
N LEU A 17 -3.26 -7.91 -3.04
CA LEU A 17 -3.04 -6.60 -3.67
C LEU A 17 -4.05 -5.55 -3.17
N LEU A 18 -5.30 -5.94 -2.90
CA LEU A 18 -6.28 -5.03 -2.29
C LEU A 18 -5.88 -4.60 -0.87
N ILE A 19 -5.34 -5.51 -0.06
CA ILE A 19 -4.83 -5.20 1.27
C ILE A 19 -3.65 -4.23 1.16
N GLU A 20 -2.69 -4.52 0.27
CA GLU A 20 -1.53 -3.67 0.04
C GLU A 20 -1.93 -2.25 -0.40
N GLN A 21 -2.91 -2.14 -1.30
CA GLN A 21 -3.46 -0.85 -1.72
C GLN A 21 -4.08 -0.08 -0.55
N ALA A 22 -4.84 -0.75 0.31
CA ALA A 22 -5.46 -0.14 1.47
C ALA A 22 -4.43 0.34 2.51
N GLU A 23 -3.35 -0.44 2.73
CA GLU A 23 -2.25 -0.07 3.62
C GLU A 23 -1.50 1.17 3.11
N ILE A 24 -1.19 1.24 1.81
CA ILE A 24 -0.54 2.42 1.21
C ILE A 24 -1.46 3.65 1.32
N THR A 25 -2.77 3.47 1.11
CA THR A 25 -3.75 4.55 1.25
C THR A 25 -3.78 5.09 2.69
N LEU A 26 -3.80 4.21 3.68
CA LEU A 26 -3.76 4.60 5.10
C LEU A 26 -2.48 5.39 5.42
N HIS A 27 -1.32 4.88 4.98
CA HIS A 27 -0.05 5.57 5.19
C HIS A 27 0.00 6.95 4.52
N GLY A 28 -0.58 7.08 3.31
CA GLY A 28 -0.73 8.37 2.64
C GLY A 28 -1.58 9.36 3.42
N MET A 29 -2.67 8.89 4.05
CA MET A 29 -3.53 9.73 4.90
C MET A 29 -2.80 10.19 6.17
N ASP A 30 -2.02 9.32 6.82
CA ASP A 30 -1.21 9.69 8.00
C ASP A 30 -0.11 10.70 7.65
N ALA A 31 0.52 10.54 6.48
CA ALA A 31 1.49 11.49 5.95
C ALA A 31 0.85 12.85 5.66
N LEU A 32 -0.37 12.85 5.09
CA LEU A 32 -1.13 14.07 4.82
C LEU A 32 -1.52 14.77 6.12
N GLU A 33 -1.99 14.03 7.13
CA GLU A 33 -2.31 14.56 8.44
C GLU A 33 -1.07 15.23 9.08
N SER A 34 0.08 14.57 9.01
CA SER A 34 1.36 15.10 9.49
C SER A 34 1.79 16.37 8.75
N TYR A 35 1.60 16.42 7.44
CA TYR A 35 1.84 17.62 6.63
C TYR A 35 0.89 18.77 7.03
N MET A 36 -0.38 18.47 7.24
CA MET A 36 -1.39 19.47 7.62
C MET A 36 -1.13 20.05 9.02
N LYS A 37 -0.67 19.23 9.96
CA LYS A 37 -0.22 19.67 11.31
C LYS A 37 1.07 20.49 11.24
N LYS A 38 2.02 20.10 10.40
CA LYS A 38 3.31 20.76 10.24
C LYS A 38 3.74 20.79 8.79
N ARG A 39 3.44 21.92 8.12
CA ARG A 39 3.78 22.14 6.71
C ARG A 39 5.29 22.26 6.54
N SER A 40 5.93 21.14 6.25
CA SER A 40 7.37 21.05 5.96
C SER A 40 7.61 20.40 4.61
N ALA A 41 8.71 20.78 3.95
CA ALA A 41 9.11 20.18 2.67
C ALA A 41 9.29 18.65 2.77
N LYS A 42 9.77 18.17 3.93
CA LYS A 42 9.90 16.74 4.22
C LYS A 42 8.54 16.03 4.20
N HIS A 43 7.54 16.56 4.92
CA HIS A 43 6.21 15.94 4.95
C HIS A 43 5.52 16.01 3.58
N ALA A 44 5.71 17.09 2.82
CA ALA A 44 5.20 17.19 1.46
C ALA A 44 5.80 16.13 0.53
N ALA A 45 7.10 15.84 0.66
CA ALA A 45 7.76 14.79 -0.11
C ALA A 45 7.21 13.39 0.25
N THR A 46 6.96 13.13 1.54
CA THR A 46 6.36 11.87 1.99
C THR A 46 4.96 11.66 1.42
N VAL A 47 4.11 12.70 1.41
CA VAL A 47 2.77 12.62 0.81
C VAL A 47 2.86 12.27 -0.69
N ARG A 48 3.71 12.97 -1.45
CA ARG A 48 3.89 12.72 -2.89
C ARG A 48 4.41 11.31 -3.19
N GLN A 49 5.31 10.79 -2.35
CA GLN A 49 5.80 9.44 -2.52
C GLN A 49 4.69 8.42 -2.27
N ALA A 50 3.92 8.58 -1.19
CA ALA A 50 2.78 7.70 -0.90
C ALA A 50 1.72 7.73 -2.01
N GLU A 51 1.45 8.89 -2.62
CA GLU A 51 0.56 9.00 -3.80
C GLU A 51 1.10 8.20 -5.00
N LYS A 52 2.40 8.28 -5.27
CA LYS A 52 3.02 7.56 -6.38
C LYS A 52 2.98 6.05 -6.17
N ASP A 53 3.32 5.59 -4.96
CA ASP A 53 3.32 4.17 -4.62
C ASP A 53 1.89 3.60 -4.72
N ALA A 54 0.87 4.37 -4.31
CA ALA A 54 -0.53 3.98 -4.43
C ALA A 54 -0.98 3.84 -5.89
N ASP A 55 -0.52 4.74 -6.78
CA ASP A 55 -0.85 4.70 -8.21
C ASP A 55 -0.23 3.49 -8.90
N GLU A 56 0.99 3.10 -8.52
CA GLU A 56 1.65 1.89 -9.04
C GLU A 56 0.90 0.61 -8.65
N VAL A 57 0.49 0.47 -7.38
CA VAL A 57 -0.31 -0.69 -6.93
C VAL A 57 -1.68 -0.70 -7.60
N ARG A 58 -2.31 0.47 -7.74
CA ARG A 58 -3.58 0.59 -8.48
C ARG A 58 -3.45 0.14 -9.92
N ARG A 59 -2.34 0.50 -10.59
CA ARG A 59 -2.10 0.09 -11.97
C ARG A 59 -1.95 -1.42 -12.08
N ILE A 60 -1.21 -2.07 -11.17
CA ILE A 60 -1.07 -3.54 -11.12
C ILE A 60 -2.41 -4.24 -10.85
N LEU A 61 -3.32 -3.61 -10.11
CA LEU A 61 -4.65 -4.14 -9.82
C LEU A 61 -5.63 -4.01 -10.99
N ILE A 62 -5.47 -2.99 -11.84
CA ILE A 62 -6.40 -2.68 -12.93
C ILE A 62 -5.91 -3.25 -14.28
N ASP A 63 -4.60 -3.20 -14.55
CA ASP A 63 -3.96 -3.77 -15.76
C ASP A 63 -3.80 -5.30 -15.65
#